data_AF-E6ZKK1-F1
#
_entry.id   AF-E6ZKK1-F1
#
_cell.length_a   1.000
_cell.length_b   1.000
_cell.length_c   1.000
_cell.angle_alpha   90.00
_cell.angle_beta   90.00
_cell.angle_gamma   90.00
#
_symmetry.space_group_name_H-M   'P 1'
#
loop_
_entity.id
_entity.type
_entity.pdbx_description
1 polymer ?
#
loop_
_entity_poly.entity_id
_entity_poly.type
_entity_poly.pdbx_seq_one_letter_code
_entity_poly.pdbx_strand_id
1 'polypeptide(L)'
;MSGQGGPSAQPPKSGFHQAASFVERALSFRTNAQRTASSSSAPGDDPSSSHSQRQALTKRAIAAPLSAADVKETTGSFPAISEAQIEKLLPGTELEQARQWVSAALQETHLNYDLDPKLLGERSDVNRGNALIALLLSRIVVRQPGSQDEEHGRGEGHLSGAVVDQEAQGREGASFSNEGAKPKSALIAPPREYETHDLLKAIDKKDVETILAIRNANFDLLLDLSQGGGPAAKNSPAASQAGGSTNTPLGYAISLGKGWESVSIVLVGALSKFVNQLPDDEDEYENAPQAANTIGGTVTKVKKPKKLQLDPRTMARLRKIRVNLKLAIDHSIFQDQTSLLASYLQVLVMSEGSPFLNSAIEDVAHCLTVRFSASSDGGADPVERSRSQVMQFVTDSLRHKSDKVAAVKDYIANAQSDLLLMSLWMLVKLSRSQLEAVKQTLGKGTMDEAELGDLANPLPSFFFARDDRVASHFVARWGKLVHAIDGSSGTRGAPPGLVRLAGKVAEALQEGARRKGSHERLEIVAGVLESSKRASVHG
;
A
#
# COMPACT_ATOMS: atom_id res chain seq x y z
N MET A 1 -25.99 -54.96 28.84
CA MET A 1 -27.13 -54.52 28.02
C MET A 1 -27.54 -53.12 28.50
N SER A 2 -27.75 -52.20 27.55
CA SER A 2 -28.43 -50.89 27.69
C SER A 2 -27.69 -49.84 28.54
N GLY A 3 -27.29 -48.65 28.08
CA GLY A 3 -27.64 -47.87 26.88
C GLY A 3 -28.37 -46.58 27.28
N GLN A 4 -27.63 -45.51 27.59
CA GLN A 4 -28.14 -44.13 27.58
C GLN A 4 -27.06 -43.20 27.02
N GLY A 5 -27.33 -42.63 25.84
CA GLY A 5 -26.51 -41.62 25.18
C GLY A 5 -26.96 -40.20 25.53
N GLY A 6 -26.00 -39.35 25.87
CA GLY A 6 -26.16 -37.89 25.93
C GLY A 6 -25.72 -37.24 24.59
N PRO A 7 -26.27 -36.07 24.24
CA PRO A 7 -26.02 -35.44 22.94
C PRO A 7 -24.60 -34.88 22.84
N SER A 8 -23.92 -35.22 21.75
CA SER A 8 -22.62 -34.69 21.33
C SER A 8 -22.66 -33.18 21.09
N ALA A 9 -21.82 -32.43 21.80
CA ALA A 9 -21.54 -31.03 21.51
C ALA A 9 -20.86 -30.89 20.14
N GLN A 10 -21.43 -30.06 19.26
CA GLN A 10 -20.81 -29.70 17.98
C GLN A 10 -19.63 -28.73 18.18
N PRO A 11 -18.57 -28.79 17.34
CA PRO A 11 -17.44 -27.87 17.41
C PRO A 11 -17.82 -26.44 17.01
N PRO A 12 -17.09 -25.42 17.50
CA PRO A 12 -17.38 -24.02 17.20
C PRO A 12 -17.22 -23.74 15.70
N LYS A 13 -18.28 -23.23 15.08
CA LYS A 13 -18.33 -22.89 13.65
C LYS A 13 -17.37 -21.75 13.36
N SER A 14 -16.51 -21.95 12.35
CA SER A 14 -15.50 -20.97 11.91
C SER A 14 -16.15 -19.66 11.41
N GLY A 15 -15.44 -18.54 11.60
CA GLY A 15 -15.92 -17.19 11.25
C GLY A 15 -16.29 -17.00 9.77
N PHE A 16 -15.82 -17.88 8.89
CA PHE A 16 -16.21 -17.90 7.48
C PHE A 16 -17.69 -18.26 7.29
N HIS A 17 -18.22 -19.16 8.11
CA HIS A 17 -19.64 -19.55 8.03
C HIS A 17 -20.57 -18.45 8.55
N GLN A 18 -20.11 -17.67 9.55
CA GLN A 18 -20.83 -16.47 9.99
C GLN A 18 -20.82 -15.38 8.92
N ALA A 19 -19.69 -15.13 8.26
CA ALA A 19 -19.59 -14.18 7.15
C ALA A 19 -20.46 -14.60 5.95
N ALA A 20 -20.44 -15.88 5.58
CA ALA A 20 -21.29 -16.42 4.51
C ALA A 20 -22.79 -16.31 4.86
N SER A 21 -23.16 -16.64 6.10
CA SER A 21 -24.55 -16.50 6.58
C SER A 21 -25.02 -15.05 6.66
N PHE A 22 -24.10 -14.10 6.91
CA PHE A 22 -24.40 -12.67 6.93
C PHE A 22 -24.63 -12.15 5.51
N VAL A 23 -23.80 -12.57 4.54
CA VAL A 23 -24.00 -12.26 3.12
C VAL A 23 -25.31 -12.87 2.60
N GLU A 24 -25.61 -14.12 2.95
CA GLU A 24 -26.85 -14.80 2.58
C GLU A 24 -28.08 -14.12 3.20
N ARG A 25 -28.00 -13.70 4.46
CA ARG A 25 -29.05 -12.95 5.16
C ARG A 25 -29.23 -11.54 4.57
N ALA A 26 -28.14 -10.86 4.21
CA ALA A 26 -28.19 -9.55 3.55
C ALA A 26 -28.79 -9.61 2.14
N LEU A 27 -28.58 -10.72 1.42
CA LEU A 27 -29.20 -10.96 0.11
C LEU A 27 -30.67 -11.39 0.22
N SER A 28 -31.05 -12.11 1.29
CA SER A 28 -32.42 -12.53 1.57
C SER A 28 -33.36 -11.38 2.00
N PHE A 29 -32.85 -10.26 2.53
CA PHE A 29 -33.70 -9.12 2.91
C PHE A 29 -34.26 -8.33 1.71
N ARG A 30 -33.77 -8.56 0.49
CA ARG A 30 -34.31 -7.90 -0.72
C ARG A 30 -35.45 -8.66 -1.40
N THR A 31 -35.67 -9.94 -1.10
CA THR A 31 -36.66 -10.77 -1.81
C THR A 31 -38.00 -10.93 -1.08
N ASN A 32 -38.06 -10.66 0.23
CA ASN A 32 -39.27 -10.90 1.04
C ASN A 32 -40.16 -9.67 1.29
N ALA A 33 -39.79 -8.48 0.83
CA ALA A 33 -40.62 -7.27 0.98
C ALA A 33 -41.76 -7.16 -0.06
N GLN A 34 -42.02 -8.20 -0.87
CA GLN A 34 -43.01 -8.18 -1.95
C GLN A 34 -44.05 -9.31 -1.93
N ARG A 35 -44.22 -10.03 -0.82
CA ARG A 35 -45.32 -11.01 -0.67
C ARG A 35 -45.87 -11.03 0.76
N THR A 36 -46.75 -10.10 1.10
CA THR A 36 -47.90 -10.29 2.02
C THR A 36 -48.77 -9.03 2.06
N ALA A 37 -49.85 -9.04 1.27
CA ALA A 37 -51.14 -8.34 1.46
C ALA A 37 -51.95 -8.63 0.17
N SER A 38 -52.46 -9.84 0.01
CA SER A 38 -53.80 -10.28 0.42
C SER A 38 -54.90 -9.80 -0.53
N SER A 39 -55.52 -10.81 -1.14
CA SER A 39 -56.70 -10.86 -1.98
C SER A 39 -57.98 -10.30 -1.34
N SER A 40 -58.78 -9.56 -2.11
CA SER A 40 -60.21 -9.87 -2.36
C SER A 40 -60.92 -8.81 -3.22
N SER A 41 -61.63 -9.28 -4.26
CA SER A 41 -62.85 -8.74 -4.91
C SER A 41 -62.85 -7.38 -5.64
N ALA A 42 -63.28 -7.43 -6.90
CA ALA A 42 -63.59 -6.34 -7.86
C ALA A 42 -64.98 -5.69 -7.60
N PRO A 43 -65.57 -4.84 -8.50
CA PRO A 43 -65.04 -3.98 -9.58
C PRO A 43 -65.53 -2.49 -9.47
N GLY A 44 -64.95 -1.55 -10.23
CA GLY A 44 -65.55 -0.21 -10.42
C GLY A 44 -64.66 0.81 -11.14
N ASP A 45 -65.08 1.15 -12.36
CA ASP A 45 -64.92 2.36 -13.18
C ASP A 45 -63.91 3.48 -12.81
N ASP A 46 -62.95 3.67 -13.73
CA ASP A 46 -62.59 4.93 -14.44
C ASP A 46 -62.03 6.17 -13.67
N PRO A 47 -61.43 7.17 -14.35
CA PRO A 47 -59.98 7.40 -14.26
C PRO A 47 -59.61 8.80 -13.73
N SER A 48 -58.40 8.98 -13.20
CA SER A 48 -57.53 10.15 -13.45
C SER A 48 -56.28 10.22 -12.55
N SER A 49 -55.18 10.60 -13.20
CA SER A 49 -54.01 11.36 -12.72
C SER A 49 -53.33 10.98 -11.38
N SER A 50 -52.10 10.50 -11.49
CA SER A 50 -50.94 11.30 -11.04
C SER A 50 -49.61 10.60 -11.30
N HIS A 51 -48.66 11.40 -11.78
CA HIS A 51 -47.26 11.07 -11.94
C HIS A 51 -46.66 10.38 -10.71
N SER A 52 -46.10 9.19 -10.92
CA SER A 52 -45.01 8.69 -10.09
C SER A 52 -43.98 8.04 -11.01
N GLN A 53 -42.89 8.77 -11.26
CA GLN A 53 -41.66 8.24 -11.84
C GLN A 53 -41.20 7.05 -10.99
N ARG A 54 -41.44 5.83 -11.46
CA ARG A 54 -40.67 4.67 -11.04
C ARG A 54 -39.26 4.85 -11.60
N GLN A 55 -38.31 5.24 -10.75
CA GLN A 55 -36.88 5.10 -11.04
C GLN A 55 -36.62 3.62 -11.35
N ALA A 56 -36.32 3.32 -12.61
CA ALA A 56 -35.92 2.00 -13.06
C ALA A 56 -34.56 1.68 -12.42
N LEU A 57 -34.53 0.69 -11.52
CA LEU A 57 -33.30 0.10 -11.01
C LEU A 57 -32.51 -0.48 -12.19
N THR A 58 -31.31 0.02 -12.42
CA THR A 58 -30.35 -0.52 -13.40
C THR A 58 -30.02 -1.96 -13.04
N LYS A 59 -30.63 -2.91 -13.76
CA LYS A 59 -30.39 -4.33 -13.56
C LYS A 59 -28.99 -4.66 -14.11
N ARG A 60 -28.01 -4.77 -13.22
CA ARG A 60 -26.65 -5.22 -13.56
C ARG A 60 -26.72 -6.70 -13.93
N ALA A 61 -26.33 -7.04 -15.15
CA ALA A 61 -26.32 -8.42 -15.63
C ALA A 61 -24.91 -8.77 -16.12
N ILE A 62 -24.44 -9.95 -15.74
CA ILE A 62 -23.26 -10.56 -16.37
C ILE A 62 -23.76 -11.11 -17.71
N ALA A 63 -23.16 -10.67 -18.82
CA ALA A 63 -23.66 -10.99 -20.17
C ALA A 63 -23.70 -12.50 -20.45
N ALA A 64 -22.77 -13.27 -19.88
CA ALA A 64 -22.74 -14.73 -19.91
C ALA A 64 -21.93 -15.28 -18.72
N PRO A 65 -22.31 -16.44 -18.14
CA PRO A 65 -21.49 -17.11 -17.13
C PRO A 65 -20.12 -17.48 -17.70
N LEU A 66 -19.13 -17.61 -16.82
CA LEU A 66 -17.80 -18.09 -17.21
C LEU A 66 -17.89 -19.52 -17.74
N SER A 67 -17.29 -19.74 -18.90
CA SER A 67 -17.10 -21.05 -19.51
C SER A 67 -15.72 -21.61 -19.20
N ALA A 68 -15.54 -22.92 -19.40
CA ALA A 68 -14.23 -23.56 -19.27
C ALA A 68 -13.19 -23.03 -20.29
N ALA A 69 -13.64 -22.43 -21.40
CA ALA A 69 -12.75 -21.79 -22.37
C ALA A 69 -12.17 -20.48 -21.84
N ASP A 70 -12.93 -19.72 -21.04
CA ASP A 70 -12.50 -18.44 -20.47
C ASP A 70 -11.39 -18.62 -19.41
N VAL A 71 -11.44 -19.75 -18.70
CA VAL A 71 -10.38 -20.16 -17.77
C VAL A 71 -9.07 -20.50 -18.51
N LYS A 72 -9.17 -21.00 -19.76
CA LYS A 72 -8.01 -21.25 -20.62
C LYS A 72 -7.47 -20.00 -21.32
N GLU A 73 -8.30 -18.99 -21.53
CA GLU A 73 -7.87 -17.72 -22.11
C GLU A 73 -7.11 -16.86 -21.08
N THR A 74 -7.56 -16.87 -19.82
CA THR A 74 -6.90 -16.22 -18.68
C THR A 74 -5.58 -16.86 -18.26
N THR A 75 -5.13 -17.94 -18.91
CA THR A 75 -3.79 -18.52 -18.73
C THR A 75 -2.74 -17.87 -19.64
N GLY A 76 -3.16 -17.24 -20.74
CA GLY A 76 -2.28 -16.60 -21.72
C GLY A 76 -1.96 -15.13 -21.42
N SER A 77 -2.98 -14.35 -21.03
CA SER A 77 -2.87 -12.91 -20.78
C SER A 77 -3.86 -12.43 -19.72
N PHE A 78 -3.50 -11.38 -18.97
CA PHE A 78 -4.41 -10.75 -18.03
C PHE A 78 -5.52 -9.99 -18.79
N PRO A 79 -6.81 -10.11 -18.39
CA PRO A 79 -7.90 -9.41 -19.06
C PRO A 79 -7.77 -7.89 -18.96
N ALA A 80 -7.89 -7.20 -20.10
CA ALA A 80 -7.93 -5.75 -20.13
C ALA A 80 -9.33 -5.23 -19.76
N ILE A 81 -9.41 -4.34 -18.78
CA ILE A 81 -10.62 -3.59 -18.43
C ILE A 81 -10.37 -2.14 -18.80
N SER A 82 -11.18 -1.58 -19.69
CA SER A 82 -11.03 -0.18 -20.11
C SER A 82 -11.53 0.78 -19.03
N GLU A 83 -10.97 1.98 -18.99
CA GLU A 83 -11.39 3.03 -18.03
C GLU A 83 -12.87 3.40 -18.23
N ALA A 84 -13.34 3.44 -19.47
CA ALA A 84 -14.75 3.62 -19.81
C ALA A 84 -15.67 2.53 -19.22
N GLN A 85 -15.16 1.31 -19.03
CA GLN A 85 -15.91 0.24 -18.39
C GLN A 85 -15.95 0.40 -16.87
N ILE A 86 -14.85 0.82 -16.25
CA ILE A 86 -14.81 1.16 -14.81
C ILE A 86 -15.75 2.33 -14.52
N GLU A 87 -15.82 3.31 -15.43
CA GLU A 87 -16.76 4.43 -15.36
C GLU A 87 -18.22 3.97 -15.47
N LYS A 88 -18.54 3.01 -16.34
CA LYS A 88 -19.88 2.42 -16.41
C LYS A 88 -20.26 1.64 -15.16
N LEU A 89 -19.30 0.98 -14.49
CA LEU A 89 -19.51 0.22 -13.26
C LEU A 89 -19.74 1.11 -12.03
N LEU A 90 -19.05 2.25 -12.01
CA LEU A 90 -19.08 3.26 -10.95
C LEU A 90 -19.43 4.62 -11.56
N PRO A 91 -20.69 4.84 -11.97
CA PRO A 91 -21.11 6.11 -12.56
C PRO A 91 -21.17 7.23 -11.50
N GLY A 92 -21.04 8.48 -11.94
CA GLY A 92 -21.17 9.66 -11.07
C GLY A 92 -19.83 10.27 -10.66
N THR A 93 -19.79 11.58 -10.44
CA THR A 93 -18.56 12.30 -10.06
C THR A 93 -18.18 12.01 -8.61
N GLU A 94 -19.15 11.66 -7.77
CA GLU A 94 -18.99 11.26 -6.37
C GLU A 94 -18.19 9.96 -6.18
N LEU A 95 -18.07 9.12 -7.22
CA LEU A 95 -17.32 7.85 -7.20
C LEU A 95 -15.97 7.92 -7.91
N GLU A 96 -15.49 9.11 -8.29
CA GLU A 96 -14.22 9.27 -9.00
C GLU A 96 -13.03 8.68 -8.23
N GLN A 97 -12.98 8.91 -6.91
CA GLN A 97 -11.93 8.36 -6.08
C GLN A 97 -11.99 6.82 -5.98
N ALA A 98 -13.19 6.25 -5.97
CA ALA A 98 -13.37 4.80 -6.01
C ALA A 98 -12.92 4.20 -7.36
N ARG A 99 -13.14 4.89 -8.49
CA ARG A 99 -12.61 4.48 -9.80
C ARG A 99 -11.09 4.45 -9.80
N GLN A 100 -10.44 5.47 -9.23
CA GLN A 100 -8.99 5.52 -9.10
C GLN A 100 -8.44 4.35 -8.27
N TRP A 101 -9.10 3.99 -7.16
CA TRP A 101 -8.72 2.82 -6.35
C TRP A 101 -8.86 1.51 -7.12
N VAL A 102 -9.99 1.31 -7.83
CA VAL A 102 -10.23 0.10 -8.62
C VAL A 102 -9.22 -0.02 -9.77
N SER A 103 -8.95 1.07 -10.49
CA SER A 103 -7.91 1.09 -11.53
C SER A 103 -6.52 0.77 -10.98
N ALA A 104 -6.17 1.34 -9.81
CA ALA A 104 -4.90 1.05 -9.16
C ALA A 104 -4.77 -0.43 -8.76
N ALA A 105 -5.82 -1.02 -8.18
CA ALA A 105 -5.86 -2.42 -7.80
C ALA A 105 -5.79 -3.36 -9.01
N LEU A 106 -6.48 -3.03 -10.11
CA LEU A 106 -6.42 -3.81 -11.36
C LEU A 106 -5.04 -3.75 -12.01
N GLN A 107 -4.37 -2.60 -11.97
CA GLN A 107 -3.00 -2.47 -12.45
C GLN A 107 -2.01 -3.26 -11.59
N GLU A 108 -2.19 -3.28 -10.26
CA GLU A 108 -1.35 -4.09 -9.36
C GLU A 108 -1.56 -5.59 -9.58
N THR A 109 -2.81 -6.04 -9.74
CA THR A 109 -3.10 -7.45 -10.04
C THR A 109 -2.58 -7.87 -11.41
N HIS A 110 -2.68 -7.02 -12.43
CA HIS A 110 -2.07 -7.25 -13.74
C HIS A 110 -0.55 -7.35 -13.64
N LEU A 111 0.11 -6.44 -12.92
CA LEU A 111 1.56 -6.48 -12.73
C LEU A 111 2.01 -7.75 -11.98
N ASN A 112 1.29 -8.12 -10.90
CA ASN A 112 1.53 -9.37 -10.18
C ASN A 112 1.36 -10.58 -11.10
N TYR A 113 0.37 -10.54 -12.00
CA TYR A 113 0.13 -11.59 -12.98
C TYR A 113 1.25 -11.67 -14.02
N ASP A 114 1.75 -10.54 -14.54
CA ASP A 114 2.84 -10.51 -15.51
C ASP A 114 4.17 -11.01 -14.91
N LEU A 115 4.43 -10.67 -13.65
CA LEU A 115 5.62 -11.05 -12.91
C LEU A 115 5.52 -12.47 -12.30
N ASP A 116 4.36 -13.13 -12.37
CA ASP A 116 4.15 -14.47 -11.81
C ASP A 116 4.91 -15.55 -12.59
N PRO A 117 5.75 -16.36 -11.92
CA PRO A 117 6.38 -17.53 -12.52
C PRO A 117 5.41 -18.49 -13.22
N LYS A 118 5.70 -18.84 -14.47
CA LYS A 118 5.10 -20.00 -15.15
C LYS A 118 5.85 -21.30 -14.83
N LEU A 119 6.22 -21.54 -13.58
CA LEU A 119 6.92 -22.76 -13.18
C LEU A 119 5.97 -23.95 -13.40
N LEU A 120 6.39 -24.91 -14.23
CA LEU A 120 5.60 -26.09 -14.69
C LEU A 120 4.42 -25.78 -15.63
N GLY A 121 4.38 -24.58 -16.24
CA GLY A 121 3.30 -24.20 -17.16
C GLY A 121 2.04 -23.68 -16.45
N GLU A 122 2.12 -23.49 -15.13
CA GLU A 122 1.00 -23.08 -14.29
C GLU A 122 1.36 -21.81 -13.50
N ARG A 123 0.42 -20.85 -13.45
CA ARG A 123 0.52 -19.62 -12.64
C ARG A 123 -0.01 -19.88 -11.24
N SER A 124 0.34 -19.05 -10.26
CA SER A 124 -0.19 -19.16 -8.90
C SER A 124 -1.72 -19.08 -8.88
N ASP A 125 -2.36 -19.83 -7.98
CA ASP A 125 -3.81 -19.87 -7.84
C ASP A 125 -4.41 -18.50 -7.51
N VAL A 126 -3.66 -17.67 -6.78
CA VAL A 126 -4.04 -16.29 -6.46
C VAL A 126 -4.09 -15.43 -7.73
N ASN A 127 -3.09 -15.50 -8.60
CA ASN A 127 -3.10 -14.72 -9.84
C ASN A 127 -4.08 -15.27 -10.88
N ARG A 128 -4.32 -16.58 -10.90
CA ARG A 128 -5.44 -17.19 -11.66
C ARG A 128 -6.78 -16.63 -11.17
N GLY A 129 -6.98 -16.59 -9.86
CA GLY A 129 -8.17 -15.99 -9.25
C GLY A 129 -8.33 -14.51 -9.60
N ASN A 130 -7.26 -13.73 -9.50
CA ASN A 130 -7.25 -12.30 -9.85
C ASN A 130 -7.58 -12.07 -11.34
N ALA A 131 -7.02 -12.88 -12.24
CA ALA A 131 -7.34 -12.82 -13.66
C ALA A 131 -8.82 -13.15 -13.93
N LEU A 132 -9.38 -14.15 -13.24
CA LEU A 132 -10.81 -14.48 -13.34
C LEU A 132 -11.71 -13.36 -12.78
N ILE A 133 -11.30 -12.71 -11.68
CA ILE A 133 -12.01 -11.55 -11.15
C ILE A 133 -12.00 -10.40 -12.16
N ALA A 134 -10.85 -10.12 -12.78
CA ALA A 134 -10.75 -9.11 -13.82
C ALA A 134 -11.63 -9.47 -15.04
N LEU A 135 -11.68 -10.75 -15.44
CA LEU A 135 -12.54 -11.21 -16.53
C LEU A 135 -14.03 -11.11 -16.19
N LEU A 136 -14.41 -11.35 -14.93
CA LEU A 136 -15.79 -11.15 -14.47
C LEU A 136 -16.16 -9.67 -14.56
N LEU A 137 -15.28 -8.78 -14.09
CA LEU A 137 -15.49 -7.33 -14.16
C LEU A 137 -15.59 -6.86 -15.62
N SER A 138 -14.80 -7.41 -16.54
CA SER A 138 -14.87 -7.08 -17.96
C SER A 138 -16.16 -7.56 -18.64
N ARG A 139 -16.94 -8.45 -18.01
CA ARG A 139 -18.22 -8.97 -18.54
C ARG A 139 -19.47 -8.39 -17.92
N ILE A 140 -19.34 -7.57 -16.87
CA ILE A 140 -20.49 -6.89 -16.29
C ILE A 140 -20.95 -5.80 -17.26
N VAL A 141 -22.15 -5.99 -17.82
CA VAL A 141 -22.79 -4.98 -18.67
C VAL A 141 -23.74 -4.17 -17.80
N VAL A 142 -23.43 -2.89 -17.64
CA VAL A 142 -24.34 -1.94 -16.98
C VAL A 142 -25.24 -1.34 -18.07
N ARG A 143 -26.48 -1.84 -18.17
CA ARG A 143 -27.50 -1.20 -19.01
C ARG A 143 -27.94 0.11 -18.37
N GLN A 144 -27.70 1.23 -19.05
CA GLN A 144 -28.30 2.51 -18.69
C GLN A 144 -29.80 2.49 -19.06
N PRO A 145 -30.69 3.04 -18.23
CA PRO A 145 -32.10 3.15 -18.57
C PRO A 145 -32.28 4.36 -19.49
N GLY A 146 -32.36 4.14 -20.81
CA GLY A 146 -32.62 5.24 -21.75
C GLY A 146 -32.43 5.00 -23.25
N SER A 147 -31.99 3.82 -23.71
CA SER A 147 -31.82 3.58 -25.15
C SER A 147 -32.46 2.25 -25.60
N GLN A 148 -33.72 2.33 -26.00
CA GLN A 148 -34.40 1.48 -26.97
C GLN A 148 -35.02 2.46 -27.98
N ASP A 149 -35.12 2.24 -29.28
CA ASP A 149 -34.66 1.27 -30.27
C ASP A 149 -34.95 2.04 -31.57
N GLU A 150 -34.07 2.03 -32.58
CA GLU A 150 -34.56 2.17 -33.96
C GLU A 150 -33.76 1.24 -34.86
N GLU A 151 -34.47 0.19 -35.29
CA GLU A 151 -34.06 -0.77 -36.27
C GLU A 151 -35.03 -0.62 -37.47
N HIS A 152 -34.47 -0.68 -38.67
CA HIS A 152 -35.08 -0.90 -39.99
C HIS A 152 -35.47 0.31 -40.89
N GLY A 153 -34.73 0.42 -42.01
CA GLY A 153 -35.37 0.31 -43.33
C GLY A 153 -34.75 1.08 -44.51
N ARG A 154 -34.25 0.32 -45.50
CA ARG A 154 -34.06 0.65 -46.94
C ARG A 154 -32.97 1.69 -47.26
N GLY A 155 -32.22 1.66 -48.36
CA GLY A 155 -32.24 0.91 -49.62
C GLY A 155 -31.46 1.76 -50.65
N GLU A 156 -30.96 1.12 -51.71
CA GLU A 156 -30.46 1.71 -52.97
C GLU A 156 -29.08 2.42 -53.01
N GLY A 157 -28.13 1.74 -53.66
CA GLY A 157 -27.47 2.16 -54.90
C GLY A 157 -26.72 3.50 -54.96
N HIS A 158 -25.42 3.45 -55.24
CA HIS A 158 -24.87 3.89 -56.54
C HIS A 158 -23.35 3.64 -56.63
N LEU A 159 -22.96 3.21 -57.82
CA LEU A 159 -21.61 2.97 -58.32
C LEU A 159 -20.88 4.28 -58.66
N SER A 160 -19.56 4.32 -58.45
CA SER A 160 -18.47 4.84 -59.32
C SER A 160 -17.16 4.76 -58.51
N GLY A 161 -16.08 4.10 -58.95
CA GLY A 161 -15.23 4.45 -60.10
C GLY A 161 -14.38 5.68 -59.74
N ALA A 162 -13.05 5.77 -59.83
CA ALA A 162 -12.02 4.94 -60.43
C ALA A 162 -10.64 5.44 -59.94
N VAL A 163 -9.65 4.53 -59.94
CA VAL A 163 -8.24 4.67 -60.41
C VAL A 163 -7.52 6.01 -60.25
N VAL A 164 -6.32 6.00 -59.65
CA VAL A 164 -5.03 6.36 -60.31
C VAL A 164 -3.86 6.09 -59.35
N ASP A 165 -2.95 5.22 -59.82
CA ASP A 165 -1.58 5.03 -59.36
C ASP A 165 -0.69 6.24 -59.71
N GLN A 166 0.32 6.55 -58.89
CA GLN A 166 1.65 6.84 -59.41
C GLN A 166 2.75 6.78 -58.34
N GLU A 167 3.60 5.77 -58.48
CA GLU A 167 4.99 5.78 -58.01
C GLU A 167 5.84 6.76 -58.85
N ALA A 168 6.94 7.24 -58.27
CA ALA A 168 8.31 7.11 -58.81
C ALA A 168 9.18 8.38 -58.74
N GLN A 169 10.40 8.16 -58.21
CA GLN A 169 11.69 8.79 -58.56
C GLN A 169 11.87 10.26 -58.17
N GLY A 170 12.88 10.63 -57.38
CA GLY A 170 14.33 10.46 -57.59
C GLY A 170 14.93 11.88 -57.68
N ARG A 171 15.91 12.27 -56.86
CA ARG A 171 17.32 12.35 -57.25
C ARG A 171 18.18 12.90 -56.11
N GLU A 172 19.36 12.31 -56.02
CA GLU A 172 20.55 12.78 -55.31
C GLU A 172 21.12 14.09 -55.90
N GLY A 173 21.99 14.77 -55.15
CA GLY A 173 22.86 15.82 -55.70
C GLY A 173 23.58 16.66 -54.66
N ALA A 174 24.76 16.20 -54.25
CA ALA A 174 25.72 16.83 -53.34
C ALA A 174 26.13 18.27 -53.70
N SER A 175 26.62 19.04 -52.70
CA SER A 175 27.81 19.91 -52.83
C SER A 175 28.21 20.71 -51.57
N PHE A 176 29.41 20.39 -51.06
CA PHE A 176 30.50 21.24 -50.53
C PHE A 176 30.42 22.04 -49.20
N SER A 177 31.24 21.58 -48.23
CA SER A 177 32.31 22.24 -47.44
C SER A 177 32.40 23.80 -47.44
N ASN A 178 32.81 24.51 -46.38
CA ASN A 178 33.87 24.21 -45.41
C ASN A 178 33.87 25.19 -44.20
N GLU A 179 34.44 24.70 -43.08
CA GLU A 179 35.25 25.38 -42.05
C GLU A 179 34.75 26.55 -41.20
N GLY A 180 34.64 26.27 -39.89
CA GLY A 180 34.74 27.24 -38.79
C GLY A 180 35.28 26.55 -37.53
N ALA A 181 36.60 26.56 -37.36
CA ALA A 181 37.29 25.96 -36.21
C ALA A 181 36.95 26.67 -34.89
N LYS A 182 36.53 25.91 -33.86
CA LYS A 182 36.52 26.33 -32.45
C LYS A 182 36.90 25.16 -31.51
N PRO A 183 37.46 25.47 -30.32
CA PRO A 183 38.44 24.62 -29.65
C PRO A 183 37.83 23.53 -28.78
N LYS A 184 38.66 22.50 -28.53
CA LYS A 184 38.44 21.30 -27.70
C LYS A 184 37.77 21.63 -26.35
N SER A 185 36.49 21.31 -26.22
CA SER A 185 35.90 20.96 -24.94
C SER A 185 36.00 19.45 -24.75
N ALA A 186 36.36 19.01 -23.55
CA ALA A 186 36.33 17.60 -23.19
C ALA A 186 34.89 17.10 -23.37
N LEU A 187 34.67 16.33 -24.44
CA LEU A 187 33.41 15.65 -24.69
C LEU A 187 33.21 14.65 -23.54
N ILE A 188 32.33 15.01 -22.61
CA ILE A 188 31.60 14.03 -21.82
C ILE A 188 30.95 13.12 -22.87
N ALA A 189 31.43 11.88 -22.98
CA ALA A 189 30.85 10.90 -23.88
C ALA A 189 29.34 10.87 -23.64
N PRO A 190 28.51 10.83 -24.70
CA PRO A 190 27.07 10.67 -24.55
C PRO A 190 26.79 9.52 -23.59
N PRO A 191 25.85 9.66 -22.64
CA PRO A 191 25.55 8.59 -21.70
C PRO A 191 25.21 7.35 -22.51
N ARG A 192 26.03 6.31 -22.38
CA ARG A 192 25.81 5.03 -23.04
C ARG A 192 24.41 4.56 -22.64
N GLU A 193 23.56 4.34 -23.62
CA GLU A 193 22.24 3.73 -23.40
C GLU A 193 22.48 2.29 -22.97
N TYR A 194 22.29 2.02 -21.68
CA TYR A 194 22.39 0.67 -21.15
C TYR A 194 21.13 -0.11 -21.51
N GLU A 195 21.31 -1.39 -21.83
CA GLU A 195 20.21 -2.32 -22.11
C GLU A 195 20.14 -3.46 -21.07
N THR A 196 19.09 -4.29 -21.12
CA THR A 196 18.92 -5.45 -20.23
C THR A 196 20.13 -6.38 -20.27
N HIS A 197 20.73 -6.60 -21.44
CA HIS A 197 21.86 -7.51 -21.60
C HIS A 197 23.13 -7.01 -20.89
N ASP A 198 23.35 -5.70 -20.83
CA ASP A 198 24.46 -5.10 -20.08
C ASP A 198 24.28 -5.33 -18.58
N LEU A 199 23.05 -5.18 -18.07
CA LEU A 199 22.72 -5.42 -16.66
C LEU A 199 22.93 -6.89 -16.27
N LEU A 200 22.42 -7.83 -17.07
CA LEU A 200 22.57 -9.26 -16.78
C LEU A 200 24.05 -9.67 -16.80
N LYS A 201 24.82 -9.21 -17.79
CA LYS A 201 26.26 -9.44 -17.85
C LYS A 201 27.01 -8.84 -16.65
N ALA A 202 26.59 -7.67 -16.18
CA ALA A 202 27.16 -7.05 -14.98
C ALA A 202 26.83 -7.88 -13.72
N ILE A 203 25.61 -8.43 -13.61
CA ILE A 203 25.23 -9.33 -12.53
C ILE A 203 26.08 -10.62 -12.57
N ASP A 204 26.20 -11.27 -13.72
CA ASP A 204 26.99 -12.51 -13.88
C ASP A 204 28.45 -12.31 -13.46
N LYS A 205 29.03 -11.17 -13.83
CA LYS A 205 30.42 -10.81 -13.52
C LYS A 205 30.61 -10.19 -12.13
N LYS A 206 29.52 -9.95 -11.38
CA LYS A 206 29.52 -9.20 -10.12
C LYS A 206 30.15 -7.81 -10.26
N ASP A 207 29.95 -7.18 -11.42
CA ASP A 207 30.42 -5.84 -11.73
C ASP A 207 29.49 -4.80 -11.09
N VAL A 208 29.78 -4.52 -9.81
CA VAL A 208 29.01 -3.58 -8.99
C VAL A 208 29.08 -2.17 -9.56
N GLU A 209 30.20 -1.77 -10.16
CA GLU A 209 30.38 -0.42 -10.71
C GLU A 209 29.44 -0.19 -11.89
N THR A 210 29.36 -1.15 -12.81
CA THR A 210 28.41 -1.09 -13.93
C THR A 210 26.96 -1.09 -13.44
N ILE A 211 26.60 -1.89 -12.43
CA ILE A 211 25.24 -1.88 -11.85
C ILE A 211 24.90 -0.50 -11.27
N LEU A 212 25.85 0.15 -10.59
CA LEU A 212 25.66 1.50 -10.04
C LEU A 212 25.58 2.57 -11.13
N ALA A 213 26.31 2.42 -12.24
CA ALA A 213 26.20 3.29 -13.40
C ALA A 213 24.83 3.15 -14.07
N ILE A 214 24.35 1.91 -14.26
CA ILE A 214 23.01 1.62 -14.78
C ILE A 214 21.94 2.22 -13.87
N ARG A 215 22.05 2.07 -12.54
CA ARG A 215 21.12 2.68 -11.58
C ARG A 215 20.94 4.18 -11.82
N ASN A 216 22.05 4.89 -12.04
CA ASN A 216 22.04 6.34 -12.20
C ASN A 216 21.51 6.77 -13.58
N ALA A 217 21.77 5.97 -14.62
CA ALA A 217 21.37 6.28 -15.99
C ALA A 217 19.92 5.83 -16.30
N ASN A 218 19.55 4.62 -15.90
CA ASN A 218 18.26 4.00 -16.18
C ASN A 218 17.83 3.04 -15.05
N PHE A 219 17.24 3.61 -13.99
CA PHE A 219 16.73 2.85 -12.84
C PHE A 219 15.67 1.80 -13.22
N ASP A 220 14.89 2.03 -14.29
CA ASP A 220 13.79 1.16 -14.68
C ASP A 220 14.29 -0.25 -15.07
N LEU A 221 15.54 -0.37 -15.57
CA LEU A 221 16.18 -1.66 -15.85
C LEU A 221 16.42 -2.51 -14.61
N LEU A 222 16.54 -1.89 -13.42
CA LEU A 222 16.70 -2.62 -12.16
C LEU A 222 15.38 -3.21 -11.66
N LEU A 223 14.25 -2.79 -12.23
CA LEU A 223 12.92 -3.21 -11.79
C LEU A 223 12.35 -4.33 -12.66
N ASP A 224 12.69 -4.38 -13.94
CA ASP A 224 11.97 -5.22 -14.88
C ASP A 224 12.87 -5.59 -16.07
N LEU A 225 13.17 -6.88 -16.22
CA LEU A 225 14.00 -7.35 -17.33
C LEU A 225 13.29 -7.23 -18.69
N SER A 226 11.97 -6.99 -18.71
CA SER A 226 11.17 -6.87 -19.93
C SER A 226 11.21 -5.49 -20.59
N GLN A 227 11.68 -4.43 -19.90
CA GLN A 227 11.60 -3.05 -20.39
C GLN A 227 12.83 -2.56 -21.18
N GLY A 228 13.87 -3.37 -21.34
CA GLY A 228 15.10 -2.96 -22.04
C GLY A 228 15.10 -3.12 -23.55
N GLY A 229 13.95 -3.06 -24.22
CA GLY A 229 13.90 -2.97 -25.68
C GLY A 229 12.58 -2.38 -26.15
N GLY A 230 12.56 -1.80 -27.35
CA GLY A 230 11.39 -1.16 -27.94
C GLY A 230 10.17 -2.08 -28.13
N PRO A 231 9.16 -1.70 -28.94
CA PRO A 231 7.88 -2.43 -29.06
C PRO A 231 7.98 -3.92 -29.48
N ALA A 232 9.17 -4.42 -29.84
CA ALA A 232 9.48 -5.82 -30.10
C ALA A 232 9.98 -6.64 -28.88
N ALA A 233 10.22 -6.02 -27.71
CA ALA A 233 10.92 -6.66 -26.59
C ALA A 233 10.07 -7.52 -25.65
N LYS A 234 8.76 -7.67 -25.93
CA LYS A 234 7.88 -8.57 -25.17
C LYS A 234 8.34 -10.04 -25.21
N ASN A 235 9.27 -10.40 -26.10
CA ASN A 235 9.83 -11.73 -26.27
C ASN A 235 11.38 -11.73 -26.33
N SER A 236 12.08 -10.98 -25.45
CA SER A 236 13.54 -11.13 -25.38
C SER A 236 13.90 -12.53 -24.84
N PRO A 237 14.72 -13.33 -25.55
CA PRO A 237 15.11 -14.68 -25.12
C PRO A 237 15.88 -14.68 -23.78
N ALA A 238 16.44 -13.53 -23.37
CA ALA A 238 17.10 -13.36 -22.07
C ALA A 238 16.10 -13.41 -20.89
N ALA A 239 14.89 -12.86 -21.05
CA ALA A 239 13.83 -12.97 -20.04
C ALA A 239 13.27 -14.41 -20.00
N SER A 240 13.28 -15.10 -21.13
CA SER A 240 12.80 -16.50 -21.24
C SER A 240 13.75 -17.52 -20.61
N GLN A 241 15.06 -17.27 -20.65
CA GLN A 241 16.07 -18.14 -20.03
C GLN A 241 16.11 -18.03 -18.51
N ALA A 242 15.62 -16.93 -17.95
CA ALA A 242 15.71 -16.70 -16.52
C ALA A 242 14.81 -17.70 -15.74
N GLY A 243 13.67 -18.13 -16.26
CA GLY A 243 12.76 -19.05 -15.56
C GLY A 243 11.91 -18.39 -14.47
N GLY A 244 10.68 -18.00 -14.80
CA GLY A 244 9.57 -17.84 -13.88
C GLY A 244 9.68 -16.77 -12.77
N SER A 245 10.45 -17.03 -11.70
CA SER A 245 10.66 -16.15 -10.52
C SER A 245 11.80 -15.14 -10.70
N THR A 246 12.47 -15.19 -11.84
CA THR A 246 13.72 -14.50 -12.18
C THR A 246 13.55 -13.39 -13.21
N ASN A 247 12.30 -13.01 -13.52
CA ASN A 247 11.99 -11.91 -14.44
C ASN A 247 12.42 -10.52 -13.89
N THR A 248 13.01 -10.50 -12.69
CA THR A 248 13.54 -9.32 -12.04
C THR A 248 15.06 -9.48 -11.89
N PRO A 249 15.86 -8.41 -12.02
CA PRO A 249 17.31 -8.49 -11.82
C PRO A 249 17.70 -9.01 -10.43
N LEU A 250 16.91 -8.65 -9.41
CA LEU A 250 17.10 -9.15 -8.04
C LEU A 250 16.79 -10.65 -7.94
N GLY A 251 15.69 -11.11 -8.53
CA GLY A 251 15.33 -12.52 -8.61
C GLY A 251 16.38 -13.34 -9.36
N TYR A 252 16.94 -12.79 -10.44
CA TYR A 252 18.05 -13.39 -11.18
C TYR A 252 19.32 -13.50 -10.33
N ALA A 253 19.73 -12.43 -9.64
CA ALA A 253 20.88 -12.48 -8.73
C ALA A 253 20.70 -13.52 -7.61
N ILE A 254 19.49 -13.63 -7.03
CA ILE A 254 19.17 -14.69 -6.05
C ILE A 254 19.29 -16.07 -6.71
N SER A 255 18.85 -16.22 -7.97
CA SER A 255 18.87 -17.50 -8.70
C SER A 255 20.25 -18.11 -8.86
N LEU A 256 21.28 -17.26 -8.95
CA LEU A 256 22.69 -17.66 -9.09
C LEU A 256 23.29 -18.18 -7.77
N GLY A 257 22.55 -18.10 -6.67
CA GLY A 257 22.94 -18.66 -5.38
C GLY A 257 23.69 -17.68 -4.46
N LYS A 258 24.12 -18.20 -3.30
CA LYS A 258 24.77 -17.42 -2.22
C LYS A 258 26.01 -16.63 -2.66
N GLY A 259 26.69 -17.06 -3.73
CA GLY A 259 27.83 -16.33 -4.29
C GLY A 259 27.49 -14.93 -4.81
N TRP A 260 26.22 -14.65 -5.10
CA TRP A 260 25.73 -13.36 -5.63
C TRP A 260 25.04 -12.49 -4.58
N GLU A 261 25.12 -12.86 -3.30
CA GLU A 261 24.53 -12.10 -2.21
C GLU A 261 25.00 -10.62 -2.19
N SER A 262 26.27 -10.35 -2.49
CA SER A 262 26.78 -8.98 -2.61
C SER A 262 26.10 -8.18 -3.71
N VAL A 263 25.72 -8.82 -4.82
CA VAL A 263 24.97 -8.18 -5.90
C VAL A 263 23.53 -7.93 -5.46
N SER A 264 22.90 -8.88 -4.77
CA SER A 264 21.57 -8.70 -4.17
C SER A 264 21.54 -7.54 -3.17
N ILE A 265 22.59 -7.36 -2.36
CA ILE A 265 22.75 -6.21 -1.46
C ILE A 265 22.78 -4.90 -2.25
N VAL A 266 23.55 -4.83 -3.34
CA VAL A 266 23.65 -3.62 -4.19
C VAL A 266 22.31 -3.30 -4.84
N LEU A 267 21.61 -4.31 -5.38
CA LEU A 267 20.31 -4.14 -6.01
C LEU A 267 19.27 -3.63 -5.00
N VAL A 268 19.16 -4.25 -3.83
CA VAL A 268 18.24 -3.80 -2.78
C VAL A 268 18.65 -2.44 -2.21
N GLY A 269 19.94 -2.15 -2.11
CA GLY A 269 20.44 -0.82 -1.76
C GLY A 269 20.03 0.24 -2.78
N ALA A 270 20.02 -0.08 -4.07
CA ALA A 270 19.51 0.80 -5.12
C ALA A 270 18.00 1.05 -4.97
N LEU A 271 17.21 0.01 -4.69
CA LEU A 271 15.76 0.14 -4.44
C LEU A 271 15.50 1.00 -3.20
N SER A 272 16.23 0.74 -2.11
CA SER A 272 16.15 1.49 -0.87
C SER A 272 16.50 2.97 -1.09
N LYS A 273 17.57 3.27 -1.83
CA LYS A 273 17.95 4.65 -2.15
C LYS A 273 16.86 5.38 -2.91
N PHE A 274 16.22 4.74 -3.90
CA PHE A 274 15.09 5.32 -4.61
C PHE A 274 13.93 5.65 -3.66
N VAL A 275 13.54 4.71 -2.80
CA VAL A 275 12.45 4.89 -1.83
C VAL A 275 12.76 6.03 -0.84
N ASN A 276 13.99 6.12 -0.33
CA ASN A 276 14.40 7.16 0.62
C ASN A 276 14.58 8.56 -0.01
N GLN A 277 14.61 8.67 -1.35
CA GLN A 277 14.73 9.94 -2.06
C GLN A 277 13.39 10.53 -2.49
N LEU A 278 12.29 9.80 -2.23
CA LEU A 278 10.97 10.32 -2.47
C LEU A 278 10.69 11.48 -1.50
N PRO A 279 9.99 12.54 -1.95
CA PRO A 279 9.59 13.62 -1.06
C PRO A 279 8.76 13.05 0.09
N ASP A 280 9.02 13.50 1.31
CA ASP A 280 8.24 13.13 2.49
C ASP A 280 7.13 14.17 2.74
N ASP A 281 6.02 13.75 3.35
CA ASP A 281 4.91 14.66 3.69
C ASP A 281 5.37 15.75 4.70
N GLU A 282 6.42 15.47 5.49
CA GLU A 282 7.00 16.40 6.47
C GLU A 282 7.77 17.57 5.81
N ASP A 283 8.35 17.38 4.63
CA ASP A 283 9.07 18.44 3.91
C ASP A 283 8.13 19.59 3.50
N GLU A 284 6.83 19.30 3.32
CA GLU A 284 5.80 20.31 3.04
C GLU A 284 5.38 21.09 4.31
N TYR A 285 5.58 20.51 5.51
CA TYR A 285 5.31 21.19 6.79
C TYR A 285 6.41 22.18 7.18
N GLU A 286 7.69 21.88 6.89
CA GLU A 286 8.81 22.81 7.12
C GLU A 286 8.86 23.95 6.10
N ASN A 287 8.45 23.70 4.84
CA ASN A 287 8.52 24.69 3.76
C ASN A 287 7.23 25.50 3.52
N ALA A 288 6.17 25.26 4.29
CA ALA A 288 5.02 26.14 4.27
C ALA A 288 5.47 27.53 4.78
N PRO A 289 5.26 28.64 4.03
CA PRO A 289 5.62 29.95 4.52
C PRO A 289 4.93 30.15 5.86
N GLN A 290 5.74 30.42 6.90
CA GLN A 290 5.28 30.85 8.21
C GLN A 290 4.24 31.94 7.95
N ALA A 291 2.95 31.59 8.07
CA ALA A 291 1.89 32.54 7.82
C ALA A 291 2.09 33.64 8.86
N ALA A 292 2.52 34.80 8.37
CA ALA A 292 2.87 35.94 9.18
C ALA A 292 1.75 36.21 10.20
N ASN A 293 2.17 36.46 11.44
CA ASN A 293 1.30 36.93 12.50
C ASN A 293 0.56 38.20 12.05
N THR A 294 -0.67 38.05 11.55
CA THR A 294 -1.60 39.17 11.41
C THR A 294 -2.57 39.11 12.57
N ILE A 295 -2.33 39.97 13.55
CA ILE A 295 -3.23 40.24 14.67
C ILE A 295 -4.51 40.88 14.08
N GLY A 296 -5.64 40.19 14.22
CA GLY A 296 -6.97 40.74 13.97
C GLY A 296 -7.74 40.06 12.84
N GLY A 297 -8.68 39.19 13.21
CA GLY A 297 -9.86 38.90 12.41
C GLY A 297 -9.75 37.73 11.42
N THR A 298 -10.64 36.75 11.62
CA THR A 298 -10.97 35.60 10.78
C THR A 298 -10.00 34.41 10.81
N VAL A 299 -10.51 33.30 11.36
CA VAL A 299 -9.90 31.97 11.34
C VAL A 299 -9.79 31.52 9.88
N THR A 300 -8.62 31.67 9.28
CA THR A 300 -8.31 31.00 8.02
C THR A 300 -8.22 29.51 8.29
N LYS A 301 -9.15 28.74 7.71
CA LYS A 301 -9.14 27.28 7.76
C LYS A 301 -7.76 26.82 7.30
N VAL A 302 -7.00 26.19 8.21
CA VAL A 302 -5.77 25.46 7.87
C VAL A 302 -6.13 24.53 6.73
N LYS A 303 -5.60 24.79 5.52
CA LYS A 303 -5.73 23.89 4.38
C LYS A 303 -5.25 22.52 4.87
N LYS A 304 -6.11 21.51 4.82
CA LYS A 304 -5.68 20.11 5.03
C LYS A 304 -4.43 19.89 4.17
N PRO A 305 -3.37 19.25 4.71
CA PRO A 305 -2.19 18.94 3.91
C PRO A 305 -2.69 18.24 2.64
N LYS A 306 -2.34 18.79 1.48
CA LYS A 306 -2.63 18.11 0.22
C LYS A 306 -1.84 16.81 0.32
N LYS A 307 -2.51 15.65 0.27
CA LYS A 307 -1.81 14.38 0.16
C LYS A 307 -0.77 14.53 -0.95
N LEU A 308 0.50 14.30 -0.63
CA LEU A 308 1.58 14.35 -1.60
C LEU A 308 1.25 13.36 -2.72
N GLN A 309 0.71 13.87 -3.83
CA GLN A 309 0.39 13.05 -4.99
C GLN A 309 1.69 12.87 -5.76
N LEU A 310 2.33 11.73 -5.54
CA LEU A 310 3.47 11.30 -6.35
C LEU A 310 3.05 11.17 -7.81
N ASP A 311 3.96 11.54 -8.71
CA ASP A 311 3.78 11.39 -10.15
C ASP A 311 3.41 9.94 -10.53
N PRO A 312 2.50 9.70 -11.49
CA PRO A 312 2.09 8.35 -11.89
C PRO A 312 3.25 7.41 -12.25
N ARG A 313 4.35 7.93 -12.82
CA ARG A 313 5.53 7.11 -13.12
C ARG A 313 6.23 6.63 -11.85
N THR A 314 6.36 7.50 -10.86
CA THR A 314 6.91 7.16 -9.54
C THR A 314 6.05 6.13 -8.82
N MET A 315 4.72 6.28 -8.89
CA MET A 315 3.79 5.29 -8.34
C MET A 315 3.91 3.93 -9.04
N ALA A 316 4.05 3.92 -10.37
CA ALA A 316 4.29 2.68 -11.12
C ALA A 316 5.61 2.00 -10.71
N ARG A 317 6.69 2.77 -10.52
CA ARG A 317 7.97 2.25 -10.01
C ARG A 317 7.85 1.68 -8.62
N LEU A 318 7.16 2.37 -7.70
CA LEU A 318 6.90 1.87 -6.35
C LEU A 318 6.14 0.55 -6.35
N ARG A 319 5.12 0.40 -7.21
CA ARG A 319 4.43 -0.88 -7.37
C ARG A 319 5.37 -1.98 -7.82
N LYS A 320 6.20 -1.73 -8.86
CA LYS A 320 7.21 -2.70 -9.32
C LYS A 320 8.21 -3.08 -8.22
N ILE A 321 8.69 -2.12 -7.44
CA ILE A 321 9.58 -2.36 -6.29
C ILE A 321 8.91 -3.32 -5.30
N ARG A 322 7.65 -3.07 -4.93
CA ARG A 322 6.91 -3.90 -3.98
C ARG A 322 6.76 -5.33 -4.47
N VAL A 323 6.39 -5.52 -5.75
CA VAL A 323 6.26 -6.85 -6.33
C VAL A 323 7.61 -7.57 -6.38
N ASN A 324 8.67 -6.88 -6.82
CA ASN A 324 10.02 -7.45 -6.86
C ASN A 324 10.51 -7.91 -5.49
N LEU A 325 10.26 -7.13 -4.44
CA LEU A 325 10.65 -7.47 -3.08
C LEU A 325 9.87 -8.67 -2.54
N LYS A 326 8.55 -8.75 -2.82
CA LYS A 326 7.74 -9.94 -2.46
C LYS A 326 8.26 -11.20 -3.15
N LEU A 327 8.52 -11.14 -4.45
CA LEU A 327 9.09 -12.25 -5.21
C LEU A 327 10.50 -12.62 -4.70
N ALA A 328 11.33 -11.63 -4.38
CA ALA A 328 12.66 -11.86 -3.83
C ALA A 328 12.61 -12.56 -2.46
N ILE A 329 11.64 -12.21 -1.60
CA ILE A 329 11.40 -12.88 -0.32
C ILE A 329 11.06 -14.36 -0.57
N ASP A 330 10.06 -14.64 -1.40
CA ASP A 330 9.62 -16.01 -1.67
C ASP A 330 10.73 -16.85 -2.32
N HIS A 331 11.46 -16.29 -3.27
CA HIS A 331 12.57 -16.97 -3.93
C HIS A 331 13.74 -17.22 -2.99
N SER A 332 14.09 -16.25 -2.15
CA SER A 332 15.15 -16.41 -1.14
C SER A 332 14.81 -17.47 -0.10
N ILE A 333 13.52 -17.59 0.26
CA ILE A 333 13.02 -18.66 1.13
C ILE A 333 13.15 -20.04 0.47
N PHE A 334 12.86 -20.14 -0.82
CA PHE A 334 12.99 -21.38 -1.59
C PHE A 334 14.45 -21.82 -1.72
N GLN A 335 15.38 -20.87 -1.81
CA GLN A 335 16.82 -21.13 -1.92
C GLN A 335 17.57 -21.16 -0.57
N ASP A 336 16.85 -21.06 0.55
CA ASP A 336 17.42 -20.94 1.91
C ASP A 336 18.51 -19.83 2.03
N GLN A 337 18.29 -18.70 1.33
CA GLN A 337 19.09 -17.48 1.40
C GLN A 337 18.42 -16.45 2.33
N THR A 338 18.52 -16.65 3.64
CA THR A 338 17.67 -15.91 4.61
C THR A 338 18.26 -14.60 5.14
N SER A 339 19.51 -14.29 4.80
CA SER A 339 20.27 -13.16 5.37
C SER A 339 19.68 -11.78 5.04
N LEU A 340 19.13 -11.62 3.84
CA LEU A 340 18.62 -10.33 3.35
C LEU A 340 17.10 -10.14 3.53
N LEU A 341 16.39 -11.14 4.08
CA LEU A 341 14.92 -11.10 4.21
C LEU A 341 14.44 -9.91 5.05
N ALA A 342 15.15 -9.57 6.14
CA ALA A 342 14.83 -8.41 6.96
C ALA A 342 15.00 -7.10 6.18
N SER A 343 16.06 -6.98 5.36
CA SER A 343 16.28 -5.82 4.50
C SER A 343 15.20 -5.70 3.41
N TYR A 344 14.74 -6.82 2.84
CA TYR A 344 13.65 -6.82 1.85
C TYR A 344 12.35 -6.32 2.47
N LEU A 345 12.01 -6.82 3.68
CA LEU A 345 10.85 -6.35 4.43
C LEU A 345 10.95 -4.86 4.77
N GLN A 346 12.12 -4.39 5.20
CA GLN A 346 12.34 -2.98 5.52
C GLN A 346 12.07 -2.09 4.31
N VAL A 347 12.66 -2.39 3.14
CA VAL A 347 12.43 -1.59 1.93
C VAL A 347 10.97 -1.71 1.47
N LEU A 348 10.36 -2.88 1.60
CA LEU A 348 8.96 -3.11 1.25
C LEU A 348 8.03 -2.21 2.06
N VAL A 349 8.20 -2.18 3.39
CA VAL A 349 7.39 -1.32 4.27
C VAL A 349 7.66 0.15 3.99
N MET A 350 8.94 0.55 3.85
CA MET A 350 9.29 1.93 3.53
C MET A 350 8.71 2.40 2.20
N SER A 351 8.53 1.50 1.23
CA SER A 351 7.98 1.83 -0.08
C SER A 351 6.50 2.21 -0.04
N GLU A 352 5.76 1.92 1.04
CA GLU A 352 4.40 2.43 1.27
C GLU A 352 4.39 3.90 1.70
N GLY A 353 5.50 4.39 2.25
CA GLY A 353 5.66 5.77 2.69
C GLY A 353 4.85 6.13 3.94
N SER A 354 4.86 7.43 4.23
CA SER A 354 4.19 8.06 5.38
C SER A 354 2.67 7.82 5.46
N PRO A 355 1.90 7.71 4.36
CA PRO A 355 0.47 7.43 4.42
C PRO A 355 0.11 6.10 5.11
N PHE A 356 0.88 5.04 4.85
CA PHE A 356 0.70 3.76 5.54
C PHE A 356 0.99 3.91 7.03
N LEU A 357 2.15 4.48 7.37
CA LEU A 357 2.60 4.56 8.75
C LEU A 357 1.63 5.41 9.59
N ASN A 358 1.20 6.57 9.07
CA ASN A 358 0.22 7.42 9.73
C ASN A 358 -1.12 6.69 9.94
N SER A 359 -1.62 5.98 8.92
CA SER A 359 -2.84 5.19 9.04
C SER A 359 -2.70 4.06 10.08
N ALA A 360 -1.55 3.40 10.14
CA ALA A 360 -1.29 2.33 11.11
C ALA A 360 -1.18 2.88 12.54
N ILE A 361 -0.52 4.04 12.71
CA ILE A 361 -0.39 4.72 14.00
C ILE A 361 -1.77 5.17 14.50
N GLU A 362 -2.60 5.79 13.66
CA GLU A 362 -3.95 6.24 14.01
C GLU A 362 -4.85 5.07 14.44
N ASP A 363 -4.80 3.96 13.72
CA ASP A 363 -5.59 2.76 14.00
C ASP A 363 -5.21 2.09 15.33
N VAL A 364 -3.90 1.98 15.62
CA VAL A 364 -3.42 1.48 16.92
C VAL A 364 -3.70 2.48 18.05
N ALA A 365 -3.61 3.79 17.78
CA ALA A 365 -3.94 4.84 18.75
C ALA A 365 -5.44 4.83 19.11
N HIS A 366 -6.32 4.55 18.15
CA HIS A 366 -7.74 4.33 18.40
C HIS A 366 -7.96 3.13 19.32
N CYS A 367 -7.27 2.00 19.08
CA CYS A 367 -7.35 0.83 19.96
C CYS A 367 -6.90 1.14 21.39
N LEU A 368 -5.80 1.88 21.56
CA LEU A 368 -5.34 2.35 22.87
C LEU A 368 -6.38 3.25 23.55
N THR A 369 -6.94 4.22 22.83
CA THR A 369 -7.94 5.15 23.36
C THR A 369 -9.19 4.43 23.85
N VAL A 370 -9.73 3.51 23.04
CA VAL A 370 -10.91 2.73 23.42
C VAL A 370 -10.61 1.83 24.62
N ARG A 371 -9.47 1.11 24.59
CA ARG A 371 -9.11 0.13 25.64
C ARG A 371 -8.84 0.77 27.01
N PHE A 372 -8.34 2.01 27.04
CA PHE A 372 -8.02 2.73 28.28
C PHE A 372 -8.98 3.89 28.58
N SER A 373 -10.13 3.94 27.91
CA SER A 373 -11.22 4.85 28.24
C SER A 373 -12.05 4.31 29.40
N ALA A 374 -12.52 5.20 30.28
CA ALA A 374 -13.27 4.87 31.49
C ALA A 374 -14.64 4.20 31.23
N SER A 375 -15.09 4.08 29.98
CA SER A 375 -16.43 3.62 29.61
C SER A 375 -16.46 2.45 28.63
N SER A 376 -15.35 1.72 28.44
CA SER A 376 -15.27 0.61 27.47
C SER A 376 -15.22 -0.76 28.13
N ASP A 377 -16.13 -1.66 27.72
CA ASP A 377 -16.18 -3.08 28.09
C ASP A 377 -15.27 -3.97 27.22
N GLY A 378 -14.16 -3.41 26.71
CA GLY A 378 -13.17 -4.10 25.90
C GLY A 378 -13.07 -3.60 24.47
N GLY A 379 -11.97 -2.90 24.17
CA GLY A 379 -11.52 -2.60 22.81
C GLY A 379 -10.63 -3.68 22.21
N ALA A 380 -10.45 -3.65 20.89
CA ALA A 380 -9.47 -4.48 20.19
C ALA A 380 -8.08 -4.36 20.82
N ASP A 381 -7.30 -5.44 20.78
CA ASP A 381 -5.98 -5.45 21.39
C ASP A 381 -4.98 -4.62 20.57
N PRO A 382 -4.40 -3.53 21.14
CA PRO A 382 -3.43 -2.70 20.42
C PRO A 382 -2.17 -3.49 20.07
N VAL A 383 -1.77 -4.48 20.88
CA VAL A 383 -0.61 -5.34 20.61
C VAL A 383 -0.89 -6.24 19.42
N GLU A 384 -2.06 -6.86 19.36
CA GLU A 384 -2.43 -7.71 18.21
C GLU A 384 -2.70 -6.87 16.95
N ARG A 385 -3.25 -5.66 17.12
CA ARG A 385 -3.52 -4.75 16.01
C ARG A 385 -2.23 -4.24 15.38
N SER A 386 -1.26 -3.81 16.18
CA SER A 386 0.07 -3.41 15.69
C SER A 386 0.78 -4.57 15.00
N ARG A 387 0.67 -5.80 15.54
CA ARG A 387 1.17 -7.01 14.86
C ARG A 387 0.53 -7.20 13.50
N SER A 388 -0.80 -7.09 13.41
CA SER A 388 -1.55 -7.24 12.15
C SER A 388 -1.10 -6.24 11.09
N GLN A 389 -0.83 -4.99 11.46
CA GLN A 389 -0.33 -3.95 10.56
C GLN A 389 1.06 -4.27 9.98
N VAL A 390 1.94 -4.94 10.73
CA VAL A 390 3.25 -5.37 10.23
C VAL A 390 3.14 -6.66 9.41
N MET A 391 2.30 -7.59 9.87
CA MET A 391 2.17 -8.92 9.26
C MET A 391 1.53 -8.91 7.87
N GLN A 392 0.93 -7.81 7.41
CA GLN A 392 0.42 -7.70 6.03
C GLN A 392 1.55 -7.64 4.97
N PHE A 393 2.78 -7.31 5.38
CA PHE A 393 3.95 -7.27 4.50
C PHE A 393 4.73 -8.59 4.47
N VAL A 394 4.41 -9.51 5.38
CA VAL A 394 5.02 -10.83 5.45
C VAL A 394 4.27 -11.74 4.48
N THR A 395 4.95 -12.21 3.43
CA THR A 395 4.38 -13.17 2.47
C THR A 395 3.97 -14.45 3.17
N ASP A 396 3.04 -15.21 2.59
CA ASP A 396 2.59 -16.48 3.18
C ASP A 396 3.75 -17.47 3.34
N SER A 397 4.65 -17.55 2.36
CA SER A 397 5.89 -18.34 2.45
C SER A 397 6.75 -17.92 3.65
N LEU A 398 6.88 -16.61 3.87
CA LEU A 398 7.67 -16.10 4.99
C LEU A 398 6.98 -16.33 6.33
N ARG A 399 5.65 -16.27 6.40
CA ARG A 399 4.88 -16.50 7.64
C ARG A 399 5.17 -17.87 8.26
N HIS A 400 5.40 -18.90 7.44
CA HIS A 400 5.74 -20.25 7.92
C HIS A 400 7.21 -20.41 8.35
N LYS A 401 8.10 -19.50 7.94
CA LYS A 401 9.53 -19.50 8.31
C LYS A 401 9.95 -18.29 9.17
N SER A 402 9.06 -17.34 9.47
CA SER A 402 9.40 -16.07 10.13
C SER A 402 10.01 -16.30 11.51
N ASP A 403 9.53 -17.30 12.23
CA ASP A 403 10.03 -17.65 13.57
C ASP A 403 11.38 -18.39 13.52
N LYS A 404 11.77 -18.90 12.34
CA LYS A 404 13.05 -19.60 12.12
C LYS A 404 14.17 -18.66 11.70
N VAL A 405 13.85 -17.47 11.19
CA VAL A 405 14.82 -16.48 10.75
C VAL A 405 14.91 -15.38 11.80
N ALA A 406 15.93 -15.44 12.66
CA ALA A 406 16.11 -14.51 13.79
C ALA A 406 16.00 -13.04 13.38
N ALA A 407 16.65 -12.63 12.29
CA ALA A 407 16.61 -11.24 11.79
C ALA A 407 15.20 -10.78 11.39
N VAL A 408 14.38 -11.66 10.79
CA VAL A 408 12.99 -11.35 10.42
C VAL A 408 12.13 -11.22 11.67
N LYS A 409 12.31 -12.15 12.62
CA LYS A 409 11.64 -12.12 13.92
C LYS A 409 11.95 -10.82 14.67
N ASP A 410 13.22 -10.43 14.70
CA ASP A 410 13.69 -9.20 15.33
C ASP A 410 13.12 -7.95 14.66
N TYR A 411 13.07 -7.93 13.32
CA TYR A 411 12.46 -6.84 12.57
C TYR A 411 10.96 -6.69 12.88
N ILE A 412 10.20 -7.80 12.87
CA ILE A 412 8.76 -7.78 13.17
C ILE A 412 8.53 -7.29 14.59
N ALA A 413 9.29 -7.79 15.57
CA ALA A 413 9.19 -7.36 16.96
C ALA A 413 9.49 -5.87 17.11
N ASN A 414 10.50 -5.37 16.40
CA ASN A 414 10.86 -3.96 16.41
C ASN A 414 9.75 -3.09 15.81
N ALA A 415 9.29 -3.41 14.59
CA ALA A 415 8.23 -2.68 13.90
C ALA A 415 6.94 -2.64 14.72
N GLN A 416 6.58 -3.74 15.37
CA GLN A 416 5.41 -3.83 16.25
C GLN A 416 5.56 -2.93 17.48
N SER A 417 6.72 -2.98 18.16
CA SER A 417 7.01 -2.11 19.31
C SER A 417 7.00 -0.64 18.92
N ASP A 418 7.57 -0.29 17.76
CA ASP A 418 7.62 1.08 17.28
C ASP A 418 6.23 1.63 16.99
N LEU A 419 5.34 0.86 16.34
CA LEU A 419 3.95 1.27 16.15
C LEU A 419 3.26 1.58 17.47
N LEU A 420 3.42 0.74 18.50
CA LEU A 420 2.83 0.97 19.81
C LEU A 420 3.33 2.28 20.44
N LEU A 421 4.62 2.54 20.38
CA LEU A 421 5.24 3.74 20.95
C LEU A 421 4.86 5.01 20.18
N MET A 422 4.85 4.95 18.85
CA MET A 422 4.42 6.07 18.01
C MET A 422 2.94 6.39 18.22
N SER A 423 2.08 5.38 18.34
CA SER A 423 0.66 5.55 18.65
C SER A 423 0.44 6.12 20.05
N LEU A 424 1.18 5.65 21.04
CA LEU A 424 1.09 6.17 22.39
C LEU A 424 1.56 7.64 22.44
N TRP A 425 2.66 7.97 21.75
CA TRP A 425 3.14 9.35 21.64
C TRP A 425 2.12 10.26 20.96
N MET A 426 1.47 9.81 19.87
CA MET A 426 0.41 10.56 19.19
C MET A 426 -0.70 11.00 20.15
N LEU A 427 -1.00 10.20 21.18
CA LEU A 427 -2.06 10.46 22.15
C LEU A 427 -1.63 11.36 23.32
N VAL A 428 -0.34 11.41 23.65
CA VAL A 428 0.17 12.15 24.83
C VAL A 428 0.96 13.42 24.50
N LYS A 429 1.43 13.56 23.26
CA LYS A 429 2.16 14.76 22.80
C LYS A 429 1.32 16.03 22.98
N LEU A 430 1.99 17.17 23.12
CA LEU A 430 1.29 18.45 23.30
C LEU A 430 0.50 18.82 22.04
N SER A 431 -0.73 19.29 22.23
CA SER A 431 -1.47 20.01 21.19
C SER A 431 -0.84 21.39 20.98
N ARG A 432 -1.09 22.02 19.82
CA ARG A 432 -0.60 23.39 19.57
C ARG A 432 -1.06 24.38 20.63
N SER A 433 -2.31 24.27 21.12
CA SER A 433 -2.81 25.16 22.17
C SER A 433 -2.16 24.89 23.53
N GLN A 434 -1.86 23.64 23.85
CA GLN A 434 -1.13 23.29 25.07
C GLN A 434 0.32 23.77 25.00
N LEU A 435 0.98 23.63 23.85
CA LEU A 435 2.33 24.15 23.63
C LEU A 435 2.41 25.66 23.89
N GLU A 436 1.46 26.44 23.36
CA GLU A 436 1.40 27.89 23.61
C GLU A 436 1.15 28.23 25.08
N ALA A 437 0.29 27.47 25.77
CA ALA A 437 0.04 27.68 27.20
C ALA A 437 1.28 27.35 28.05
N VAL A 438 1.99 26.27 27.72
CA VAL A 438 3.25 25.89 28.37
C VAL A 438 4.33 26.94 28.09
N LYS A 439 4.45 27.46 26.86
CA LYS A 439 5.36 28.58 26.51
C LYS A 439 5.09 29.84 27.31
N GLN A 440 3.83 30.14 27.61
CA GLN A 440 3.46 31.31 28.42
C GLN A 440 3.76 31.11 29.91
N THR A 441 3.75 29.86 30.39
CA THR A 441 3.92 29.51 31.81
C THR A 441 5.38 29.28 32.18
N LEU A 442 6.12 28.55 31.34
CA LEU A 442 7.58 28.44 31.42
C LEU A 442 8.19 29.73 30.83
N GLY A 443 8.36 30.76 31.67
CA GLY A 443 9.02 32.01 31.27
C GLY A 443 10.36 31.77 30.54
N LYS A 444 10.81 32.75 29.72
CA LYS A 444 12.03 32.65 28.90
C LYS A 444 13.23 32.16 29.72
N GLY A 445 13.65 30.91 29.55
CA GLY A 445 14.93 30.39 30.06
C GLY A 445 14.97 28.97 30.63
N THR A 446 13.84 28.29 30.84
CA THR A 446 13.81 26.93 31.46
C THR A 446 13.95 25.78 30.47
N MET A 447 13.59 25.97 29.20
CA MET A 447 13.70 24.96 28.15
C MET A 447 13.94 25.67 26.82
N ASP A 448 14.77 25.09 25.96
CA ASP A 448 15.01 25.66 24.62
C ASP A 448 13.72 25.61 23.79
N GLU A 449 13.46 26.67 23.01
CA GLU A 449 12.22 26.82 22.26
C GLU A 449 12.07 25.72 21.19
N ALA A 450 13.19 25.29 20.61
CA ALA A 450 13.23 24.18 19.68
C ALA A 450 12.86 22.85 20.37
N GLU A 451 13.40 22.61 21.57
CA GLU A 451 13.09 21.40 22.33
C GLU A 451 11.63 21.34 22.78
N LEU A 452 11.05 22.49 23.12
CA LEU A 452 9.65 22.57 23.52
C LEU A 452 8.72 22.34 22.32
N GLY A 453 9.07 22.88 21.15
CA GLY A 453 8.37 22.60 19.89
C GLY A 453 8.35 21.11 19.54
N ASP A 454 9.45 20.39 19.82
CA ASP A 454 9.58 18.95 19.57
C ASP A 454 8.53 18.10 20.34
N LEU A 455 8.03 18.60 21.48
CA LEU A 455 6.99 17.91 22.27
C LEU A 455 5.61 17.91 21.61
N ALA A 456 5.37 18.78 20.62
CA ALA A 456 4.13 18.79 19.84
C ALA A 456 4.23 17.95 18.56
N ASN A 457 5.45 17.60 18.15
CA ASN A 457 5.72 16.90 16.89
C ASN A 457 5.54 15.38 17.04
N PRO A 458 5.10 14.68 15.98
CA PRO A 458 5.10 13.22 15.96
C PRO A 458 6.54 12.67 16.12
N LEU A 459 6.67 11.40 16.52
CA LEU A 459 7.98 10.73 16.48
C LEU A 459 8.40 10.58 15.01
N PRO A 460 9.69 10.79 14.66
CA PRO A 460 10.10 10.78 13.27
C PRO A 460 9.84 9.44 12.57
N SER A 461 9.11 9.47 11.46
CA SER A 461 8.74 8.30 10.65
C SER A 461 9.96 7.50 10.17
N PHE A 462 11.05 8.19 9.82
CA PHE A 462 12.28 7.58 9.31
C PHE A 462 13.07 6.76 10.35
N PHE A 463 12.67 6.76 11.63
CA PHE A 463 13.20 5.85 12.64
C PHE A 463 12.52 4.48 12.66
N PHE A 464 11.33 4.38 12.06
CA PHE A 464 10.47 3.22 12.14
C PHE A 464 11.18 1.92 11.74
N ALA A 465 11.12 0.92 12.61
CA ALA A 465 11.60 -0.44 12.43
C ALA A 465 13.09 -0.58 12.09
N ARG A 466 13.91 0.47 12.28
CA ARG A 466 15.35 0.45 11.96
C ARG A 466 16.21 -0.07 13.11
N ASP A 467 16.02 0.53 14.28
CA ASP A 467 16.78 0.23 15.51
C ASP A 467 15.94 0.66 16.73
N ASP A 468 16.57 1.15 17.81
CA ASP A 468 15.88 1.59 19.02
C ASP A 468 15.63 3.11 19.08
N ARG A 469 15.82 3.84 17.96
CA ARG A 469 15.64 5.29 17.93
C ARG A 469 14.23 5.72 18.30
N VAL A 470 13.20 5.00 17.86
CA VAL A 470 11.81 5.29 18.27
C VAL A 470 11.66 5.21 19.79
N ALA A 471 12.15 4.13 20.42
CA ALA A 471 12.10 3.94 21.86
C ALA A 471 12.91 5.00 22.62
N SER A 472 14.13 5.29 22.14
CA SER A 472 15.02 6.29 22.76
C SER A 472 14.41 7.68 22.71
N HIS A 473 13.84 8.09 21.57
CA HIS A 473 13.17 9.38 21.42
C HIS A 473 11.85 9.44 22.19
N PHE A 474 11.07 8.36 22.24
CA PHE A 474 9.87 8.28 23.06
C PHE A 474 10.19 8.57 24.53
N VAL A 475 11.20 7.88 25.08
CA VAL A 475 11.64 8.02 26.47
C VAL A 475 12.19 9.43 26.74
N ALA A 476 13.04 9.96 25.85
CA ALA A 476 13.62 11.29 26.01
C ALA A 476 12.54 12.40 25.97
N ARG A 477 11.61 12.32 25.02
CA ARG A 477 10.50 13.29 24.89
C ARG A 477 9.51 13.16 26.04
N TRP A 478 9.27 11.95 26.54
CA TRP A 478 8.44 11.75 27.72
C TRP A 478 9.00 12.47 28.96
N GLY A 479 10.29 12.31 29.27
CA GLY A 479 10.91 13.00 30.41
C GLY A 479 10.78 14.52 30.33
N LYS A 480 10.95 15.07 29.12
CA LYS A 480 10.74 16.50 28.84
C LYS A 480 9.27 16.93 28.98
N LEU A 481 8.34 16.09 28.52
CA LEU A 481 6.90 16.35 28.63
C LEU A 481 6.44 16.44 30.09
N VAL A 482 6.93 15.55 30.95
CA VAL A 482 6.60 15.59 32.39
C VAL A 482 7.08 16.90 33.02
N HIS A 483 8.32 17.31 32.76
CA HIS A 483 8.85 18.59 33.25
C HIS A 483 8.04 19.79 32.76
N ALA A 484 7.55 19.76 31.51
CA ALA A 484 6.74 20.82 30.94
C ALA A 484 5.32 20.90 31.54
N ILE A 485 4.70 19.75 31.84
CA ILE A 485 3.34 19.67 32.38
C ILE A 485 3.32 19.96 33.90
N ASP A 486 4.30 19.49 34.67
CA ASP A 486 4.37 19.74 36.11
C ASP A 486 4.51 21.24 36.45
N GLY A 487 5.11 22.01 35.55
CA GLY A 487 5.17 23.48 35.66
C GLY A 487 3.88 24.21 35.25
N SER A 488 2.89 23.49 34.71
CA SER A 488 1.70 24.05 34.04
C SER A 488 0.40 23.58 34.71
N SER A 489 0.20 23.91 35.99
CA SER A 489 -1.02 23.61 36.73
C SER A 489 -2.24 24.36 36.15
N GLY A 490 -3.08 23.67 35.36
CA GLY A 490 -4.39 24.20 34.94
C GLY A 490 -4.79 23.99 33.48
N THR A 491 -3.91 23.47 32.62
CA THR A 491 -4.29 23.12 31.24
C THR A 491 -5.00 21.76 31.20
N ARG A 492 -6.13 21.64 30.47
CA ARG A 492 -6.71 20.33 30.13
C ARG A 492 -5.70 19.59 29.24
N GLY A 493 -4.85 18.78 29.87
CA GLY A 493 -3.82 17.97 29.25
C GLY A 493 -4.37 16.79 28.45
N ALA A 494 -3.47 16.00 27.88
CA ALA A 494 -3.79 14.66 27.38
C ALA A 494 -4.50 13.83 28.48
N PRO A 495 -5.33 12.82 28.11
CA PRO A 495 -6.09 12.06 29.08
C PRO A 495 -5.19 11.50 30.20
N PRO A 496 -5.46 11.79 31.49
CA PRO A 496 -4.54 11.47 32.59
C PRO A 496 -4.31 9.96 32.75
N GLY A 497 -5.21 9.12 32.25
CA GLY A 497 -4.99 7.68 32.12
C GLY A 497 -3.88 7.33 31.14
N LEU A 498 -3.89 7.94 29.95
CA LEU A 498 -2.90 7.70 28.89
C LEU A 498 -1.53 8.30 29.23
N VAL A 499 -1.50 9.46 29.89
CA VAL A 499 -0.27 10.07 30.42
C VAL A 499 0.37 9.11 31.44
N ARG A 500 -0.38 8.61 32.43
CA ARG A 500 0.15 7.61 33.38
C ARG A 500 0.62 6.33 32.70
N LEU A 501 -0.09 5.88 31.66
CA LEU A 501 0.30 4.71 30.88
C LEU A 501 1.64 4.94 30.15
N ALA A 502 1.80 6.08 29.48
CA ALA A 502 3.05 6.45 28.82
C ALA A 502 4.22 6.55 29.80
N GLY A 503 3.98 7.06 31.02
CA GLY A 503 4.97 7.07 32.10
C GLY A 503 5.44 5.67 32.49
N LYS A 504 4.50 4.76 32.75
CA LYS A 504 4.85 3.36 33.06
C LYS A 504 5.64 2.69 31.93
N VAL A 505 5.28 2.95 30.68
CA VAL A 505 6.01 2.42 29.51
C VAL A 505 7.42 2.99 29.46
N ALA A 506 7.59 4.30 29.63
CA ALA A 506 8.90 4.95 29.61
C ALA A 506 9.81 4.46 30.75
N GLU A 507 9.28 4.35 31.97
CA GLU A 507 10.00 3.84 33.14
C GLU A 507 10.45 2.38 32.93
N ALA A 508 9.55 1.52 32.46
CA ALA A 508 9.88 0.11 32.20
C ALA A 508 10.92 -0.04 31.06
N LEU A 509 10.86 0.83 30.05
CA LEU A 509 11.88 0.87 29.00
C LEU A 509 13.24 1.38 29.48
N GLN A 510 13.30 2.14 30.58
CA GLN A 510 14.54 2.59 31.22
C GLN A 510 15.08 1.62 32.28
N GLU A 511 14.29 0.62 32.68
CA GLU A 511 14.69 -0.31 33.75
C GLU A 511 15.93 -1.14 33.37
N GLY A 512 17.00 -1.04 34.16
CA GLY A 512 18.26 -1.73 33.91
C GLY A 512 19.25 -0.98 33.02
N ALA A 513 20.54 -1.21 33.23
CA ALA A 513 21.62 -0.42 32.62
C ALA A 513 21.95 -0.81 31.16
N ARG A 514 21.42 -1.92 30.65
CA ARG A 514 21.75 -2.42 29.31
C ARG A 514 20.71 -2.00 28.27
N ARG A 515 21.17 -1.83 27.03
CA ARG A 515 20.30 -1.67 25.86
C ARG A 515 19.43 -2.92 25.71
N LYS A 516 18.12 -2.70 25.52
CA LYS A 516 17.13 -3.76 25.36
C LYS A 516 17.07 -4.21 23.91
N GLY A 517 16.92 -5.52 23.67
CA GLY A 517 16.69 -6.07 22.32
C GLY A 517 15.30 -5.72 21.78
N SER A 518 15.03 -5.96 20.48
CA SER A 518 13.71 -5.69 19.88
C SER A 518 12.57 -6.48 20.54
N HIS A 519 12.80 -7.78 20.77
CA HIS A 519 11.86 -8.66 21.48
C HIS A 519 11.60 -8.21 22.92
N GLU A 520 12.65 -7.91 23.65
CA GLU A 520 12.57 -7.45 25.04
C GLU A 520 11.80 -6.13 25.14
N ARG A 521 12.03 -5.19 24.23
CA ARG A 521 11.25 -3.94 24.17
C ARG A 521 9.76 -4.24 23.94
N LEU A 522 9.44 -5.10 22.98
CA LEU A 522 8.05 -5.48 22.70
C LEU A 522 7.39 -6.13 23.92
N GLU A 523 8.06 -7.07 24.58
CA GLU A 523 7.55 -7.75 25.77
C GLU A 523 7.28 -6.78 26.92
N ILE A 524 8.19 -5.83 27.16
CA ILE A 524 8.04 -4.79 28.17
C ILE A 524 6.84 -3.90 27.85
N VAL A 525 6.75 -3.38 26.63
CA VAL A 525 5.66 -2.50 26.20
C VAL A 525 4.32 -3.25 26.31
N ALA A 526 4.23 -4.46 25.77
CA ALA A 526 3.03 -5.28 25.85
C ALA A 526 2.65 -5.64 27.29
N GLY A 527 3.61 -5.96 28.15
CA GLY A 527 3.40 -6.26 29.56
C GLY A 527 2.83 -5.07 30.35
N VAL A 528 3.29 -3.85 30.07
CA VAL A 528 2.75 -2.63 30.69
C VAL A 528 1.31 -2.35 30.23
N LEU A 529 1.02 -2.55 28.94
CA LEU A 529 -0.33 -2.37 28.39
C LEU A 529 -1.32 -3.38 29.00
N GLU A 530 -0.91 -4.64 29.16
CA GLU A 530 -1.78 -5.69 29.71
C GLU A 530 -1.99 -5.54 31.23
N SER A 531 -0.94 -5.22 31.99
CA SER A 531 -1.05 -4.99 33.44
C SER A 531 -1.90 -3.77 33.78
N SER A 532 -1.81 -2.70 32.98
CA SER A 532 -2.61 -1.49 33.19
C SER A 532 -4.09 -1.70 32.91
N LYS A 533 -4.46 -2.63 32.03
CA LYS A 533 -5.86 -3.05 31.83
C LYS A 533 -6.42 -3.72 33.09
N ARG A 534 -5.69 -4.69 33.67
CA ARG A 534 -6.15 -5.41 34.88
C ARG A 534 -6.39 -4.46 36.05
N ALA A 535 -5.53 -3.46 36.21
CA ALA A 535 -5.70 -2.43 37.23
C ALA A 535 -6.96 -1.56 37.01
N SER A 536 -7.37 -1.33 35.76
CA SER A 536 -8.58 -0.55 35.44
C SER A 536 -9.89 -1.33 35.57
N VAL A 537 -9.84 -2.66 35.61
CA VAL A 537 -11.03 -3.54 35.76
C VAL A 537 -11.29 -3.86 37.24
N HIS A 538 -10.29 -3.75 38.10
CA HIS A 538 -10.36 -4.10 39.53
C HIS A 538 -10.36 -2.89 40.49
N GLY A 539 -10.25 -1.67 39.97
CA GLY A 539 -10.42 -0.42 40.72
C GLY A 539 -11.66 0.30 40.23
#